data_AF-A0A2P1PSX5-F1
#
_entry.id   AF-A0A2P1PSX5-F1
#
_cell.length_a   1.000
_cell.length_b   1.000
_cell.length_c   1.000
_cell.angle_alpha   90.00
_cell.angle_beta   90.00
_cell.angle_gamma   90.00
#
_symmetry.space_group_name_H-M   'P 1'
#
loop_
_entity.id
_entity.type
_entity.pdbx_description
1 polymer ?
#
loop_
_entity_poly.entity_id
_entity_poly.type
_entity_poly.pdbx_seq_one_letter_code
_entity_poly.pdbx_strand_id
1 'polypeptide(L)'
;MRESGRALMYQARIDYVGTDGNVAGLPVKETFELFEDASMTMPLDLTGFTARFALRSRDENGVLLIEATTANGGVVLGGTAGTVAIQTGAMTPAHGSVPAGTHAYALEVFDGSGTLLYSAIGKREFRVRV
;
A
#
# COMPACT_ATOMS: atom_id res chain seq x y z
N MET A 1 10.02 -36.39 1.85
CA MET A 1 9.25 -35.44 2.67
C MET A 1 9.68 -34.03 2.28
N ARG A 2 8.85 -33.31 1.52
CA ARG A 2 8.93 -31.85 1.38
C ARG A 2 7.49 -31.39 1.51
N GLU A 3 7.21 -30.72 2.62
CA GLU A 3 5.85 -30.44 3.07
C GLU A 3 5.05 -29.66 2.03
N SER A 4 3.86 -30.20 1.79
CA SER A 4 2.70 -29.59 1.19
C SER A 4 2.42 -28.17 1.71
N GLY A 5 2.24 -27.22 0.78
CA GLY A 5 1.14 -26.26 0.82
C GLY A 5 0.99 -25.40 2.07
N ARG A 6 2.01 -24.60 2.43
CA ARG A 6 1.74 -23.41 3.25
C ARG A 6 1.11 -22.37 2.35
N ALA A 7 -0.21 -22.28 2.38
CA ALA A 7 -0.87 -21.04 2.00
C ALA A 7 -0.30 -19.97 2.96
N LEU A 8 0.70 -19.23 2.51
CA LEU A 8 1.22 -18.07 3.21
C LEU A 8 0.05 -17.07 3.20
N MET A 9 -0.75 -17.10 4.27
CA MET A 9 -1.80 -16.13 4.49
C MET A 9 -1.10 -14.85 4.92
N TYR A 10 -0.62 -14.11 3.92
CA TYR A 10 -0.17 -12.74 4.11
C TYR A 10 -1.37 -11.90 4.48
N GLN A 11 -1.46 -11.56 5.76
CA GLN A 11 -2.49 -10.68 6.29
C GLN A 11 -1.93 -9.26 6.37
N ALA A 12 -2.78 -8.26 6.10
CA ALA A 12 -2.42 -6.85 6.25
C ALA A 12 -3.36 -6.16 7.24
N ARG A 13 -2.78 -5.45 8.21
CA ARG A 13 -3.48 -4.43 8.99
C ARG A 13 -3.29 -3.08 8.31
N ILE A 14 -4.35 -2.28 8.20
CA ILE A 14 -4.30 -0.93 7.63
C ILE A 14 -4.65 0.08 8.73
N ASP A 15 -3.70 0.94 9.10
CA ASP A 15 -3.96 2.10 9.94
C ASP A 15 -3.97 3.37 9.07
N TYR A 16 -5.11 4.07 9.03
CA TYR A 16 -5.25 5.36 8.35
C TYR A 16 -4.91 6.50 9.32
N VAL A 17 -3.89 7.30 9.00
CA VAL A 17 -3.58 8.54 9.73
C VAL A 17 -3.63 9.71 8.75
N GLY A 18 -4.83 10.18 8.43
CA GLY A 18 -5.04 11.43 7.70
C GLY A 18 -5.69 12.47 8.61
N THR A 19 -5.14 13.68 8.68
CA THR A 19 -5.83 14.83 9.28
C THR A 19 -6.96 15.26 8.36
N ASP A 20 -8.15 15.38 8.96
CA ASP A 20 -9.37 15.81 8.31
C ASP A 20 -9.23 17.23 7.72
N GLY A 21 -9.39 17.40 6.41
CA GLY A 21 -9.52 18.72 5.79
C GLY A 21 -9.09 18.75 4.33
N ASN A 22 -9.85 19.42 3.47
CA ASN A 22 -9.58 19.73 2.05
C ASN A 22 -8.09 19.74 1.66
N VAL A 23 -7.63 18.95 0.67
CA VAL A 23 -6.19 18.97 0.32
C VAL A 23 -5.78 18.69 -1.13
N ALA A 24 -5.25 19.76 -1.73
CA ALA A 24 -3.96 19.69 -2.38
C ALA A 24 -2.88 19.33 -1.33
N GLY A 25 -2.36 18.09 -1.37
CA GLY A 25 -1.06 17.77 -0.76
C GLY A 25 -0.99 17.31 0.71
N LEU A 26 -2.02 16.73 1.34
CA LEU A 26 -1.74 15.97 2.58
C LEU A 26 -1.16 14.60 2.24
N PRO A 27 -0.13 14.14 2.99
CA PRO A 27 0.34 12.78 2.90
C PRO A 27 -0.76 11.82 3.35
N VAL A 28 -1.29 11.03 2.43
CA VAL A 28 -1.90 9.74 2.79
C VAL A 28 -0.76 8.91 3.37
N LYS A 29 -0.83 8.66 4.68
CA LYS A 29 0.00 7.69 5.38
C LYS A 29 -0.87 6.48 5.68
N GLU A 30 -0.89 5.55 4.75
CA GLU A 30 -1.40 4.20 4.99
C GLU A 30 -0.20 3.31 5.32
N THR A 31 -0.30 2.55 6.41
CA THR A 31 0.70 1.54 6.76
C THR A 31 0.06 0.18 6.68
N PHE A 32 0.72 -0.75 5.98
CA PHE A 32 0.40 -2.16 5.93
C PHE A 32 1.44 -2.91 6.76
N GLU A 33 1.01 -3.91 7.53
CA GLU A 33 1.90 -4.82 8.24
C GLU A 33 1.74 -6.22 7.65
N LEU A 34 2.81 -6.80 7.12
CA LEU A 34 2.82 -8.12 6.49
C LEU A 34 3.43 -9.15 7.43
N PHE A 35 2.78 -10.31 7.52
CA PHE A 35 3.18 -11.41 8.39
C PHE A 35 3.33 -12.70 7.58
N GLU A 36 4.26 -13.56 7.99
CA GLU A 36 4.47 -14.89 7.41
C GLU A 36 3.41 -15.90 7.87
N ASP A 37 2.73 -15.60 8.97
CA ASP A 37 1.73 -16.45 9.60
C ASP A 37 0.34 -15.80 9.68
N ALA A 38 -0.69 -16.66 9.63
CA ALA A 38 -2.09 -16.21 9.71
C ALA A 38 -2.47 -15.62 11.08
N SER A 39 -1.69 -15.88 12.13
CA SER A 39 -1.92 -15.34 13.47
C SER A 39 -1.30 -13.95 13.65
N MET A 40 -0.62 -13.40 12.63
CA MET A 40 -0.01 -12.08 12.62
C MET A 40 1.02 -11.90 13.75
N THR A 41 1.87 -12.90 13.97
CA THR A 41 2.85 -12.92 15.07
C THR A 41 4.30 -12.85 14.60
N MET A 42 4.56 -13.18 13.33
CA MET A 42 5.88 -13.21 12.71
C MET A 42 5.87 -12.25 11.51
N PRO A 43 6.37 -11.02 11.67
CA PRO A 43 6.49 -10.07 10.57
C PRO A 43 7.35 -10.66 9.44
N LEU A 44 6.93 -10.42 8.20
CA LEU A 44 7.68 -10.81 7.02
C LEU A 44 8.90 -9.88 6.87
N ASP A 45 10.09 -10.45 6.74
CA ASP A 45 11.28 -9.64 6.43
C ASP A 45 11.24 -9.14 4.98
N LEU A 46 11.08 -7.82 4.82
CA LEU A 46 11.00 -7.14 3.52
C LEU A 46 12.37 -6.65 3.03
N THR A 47 13.47 -7.10 3.65
CA THR A 47 14.82 -6.71 3.23
C THR A 47 15.09 -7.15 1.79
N GLY A 48 15.45 -6.20 0.93
CA GLY A 48 15.69 -6.43 -0.49
C GLY A 48 14.44 -6.51 -1.37
N PHE A 49 13.25 -6.25 -0.81
CA PHE A 49 12.00 -6.27 -1.56
C PHE A 49 11.73 -4.92 -2.21
N THR A 50 10.79 -4.91 -3.15
CA THR A 50 10.24 -3.68 -3.75
C THR A 50 8.72 -3.69 -3.69
N ALA A 51 8.10 -2.54 -3.83
CA ALA A 51 6.66 -2.44 -3.79
C ALA A 51 6.15 -1.31 -4.69
N ARG A 52 4.90 -1.47 -5.15
CA ARG A 52 4.14 -0.47 -5.87
C ARG A 52 2.74 -0.33 -5.28
N PHE A 53 2.24 0.89 -5.30
CA PHE A 53 0.90 1.24 -4.87
C PHE A 53 0.26 2.15 -5.91
N ALA A 54 -0.99 1.89 -6.22
CA ALA A 54 -1.77 2.68 -7.15
C ALA A 54 -3.13 3.01 -6.56
N LEU A 55 -3.50 4.30 -6.60
CA LEU A 55 -4.84 4.77 -6.28
C LEU A 55 -5.56 5.17 -7.57
N ARG A 56 -6.80 4.73 -7.74
CA ARG A 56 -7.62 4.94 -8.94
C ARG A 56 -9.02 5.45 -8.61
N SER A 57 -9.60 6.21 -9.53
CA SER A 57 -10.83 6.98 -9.30
C SER A 57 -12.10 6.19 -8.96
N ARG A 58 -12.19 4.89 -9.28
CA ARG A 58 -13.44 4.12 -9.08
C ARG A 58 -13.24 2.60 -8.94
N ASP A 59 -12.37 2.04 -9.77
CA ASP A 59 -12.03 0.62 -9.85
C ASP A 59 -10.60 0.44 -10.39
N GLU A 60 -10.17 -0.80 -10.57
CA GLU A 60 -8.84 -1.17 -11.06
C GLU A 60 -8.53 -0.65 -12.48
N ASN A 61 -9.56 -0.28 -13.25
CA ASN A 61 -9.45 0.31 -14.59
C ASN A 61 -9.67 1.83 -14.57
N GLY A 62 -9.90 2.42 -13.40
CA GLY A 62 -10.11 3.86 -13.23
C GLY A 62 -8.86 4.68 -13.53
N VAL A 63 -9.06 6.00 -13.63
CA VAL A 63 -7.97 6.96 -13.83
C VAL A 63 -6.97 6.85 -12.68
N LEU A 64 -5.68 6.74 -13.00
CA LEU A 64 -4.60 6.71 -12.02
C LEU A 64 -4.47 8.09 -11.36
N LEU A 65 -4.70 8.15 -10.06
CA LEU A 65 -4.64 9.37 -9.26
C LEU A 65 -3.29 9.51 -8.57
N ILE A 66 -2.77 8.41 -8.02
CA ILE A 66 -1.49 8.32 -7.32
C ILE A 66 -0.80 7.04 -7.75
N GLU A 67 0.50 7.15 -8.01
CA GLU A 67 1.40 6.01 -8.14
C GLU A 67 2.57 6.20 -7.18
N ALA A 68 2.77 5.21 -6.32
CA ALA A 68 3.86 5.18 -5.37
C ALA A 68 4.67 3.90 -5.54
N THR A 69 5.99 4.00 -5.46
CA THR A 69 6.91 2.87 -5.52
C THR A 69 8.03 3.06 -4.51
N THR A 70 8.79 2.01 -4.25
CA THR A 70 10.05 2.14 -3.49
C THR A 70 11.07 2.99 -4.23
N ALA A 71 11.11 2.93 -5.57
CA ALA A 71 12.08 3.66 -6.39
C ALA A 71 11.85 5.18 -6.41
N ASN A 72 10.60 5.64 -6.39
CA ASN A 72 10.24 7.06 -6.31
C ASN A 72 9.97 7.54 -4.87
N GLY A 73 10.28 6.72 -3.86
CA GLY A 73 10.25 7.09 -2.44
C GLY A 73 8.87 7.18 -1.79
N GLY A 74 7.78 6.87 -2.50
CA GLY A 74 6.44 6.90 -1.90
C GLY A 74 5.99 5.59 -1.29
N VAL A 75 6.80 4.53 -1.37
CA VAL A 75 6.63 3.33 -0.55
C VAL A 75 7.90 3.11 0.25
N VAL A 76 7.76 3.04 1.56
CA VAL A 76 8.86 2.76 2.50
C VAL A 76 8.63 1.38 3.12
N LEU A 77 9.62 0.50 2.98
CA LEU A 77 9.60 -0.84 3.57
C LEU A 77 10.37 -0.84 4.89
N GLY A 78 9.81 -1.43 5.93
CA GLY A 78 10.39 -1.49 7.27
C GLY A 78 11.38 -2.64 7.49
N GLY A 79 11.80 -3.35 6.44
CA GLY A 79 12.68 -4.52 6.53
C GLY A 79 12.07 -5.60 7.42
N THR A 80 12.78 -5.98 8.48
CA THR A 80 12.38 -7.04 9.42
C THR A 80 11.11 -6.72 10.21
N ALA A 81 10.66 -5.46 10.23
CA ALA A 81 9.41 -5.08 10.87
C ALA A 81 8.16 -5.45 10.05
N GLY A 82 8.31 -5.89 8.79
CA GLY A 82 7.18 -6.25 7.93
C GLY A 82 6.27 -5.09 7.55
N THR A 83 6.69 -3.85 7.76
CA THR A 83 5.85 -2.68 7.49
C THR A 83 6.03 -2.15 6.07
N VAL A 84 4.93 -1.71 5.46
CA VAL A 84 4.88 -1.03 4.17
C VAL A 84 4.13 0.28 4.38
N ALA A 85 4.85 1.39 4.38
CA ALA A 85 4.26 2.72 4.54
C ALA A 85 4.14 3.42 3.19
N ILE A 86 2.93 3.85 2.84
CA ILE A 86 2.68 4.71 1.68
C ILE A 86 2.89 6.16 2.12
N GLN A 87 3.74 6.89 1.40
CA GLN A 87 4.11 8.28 1.67
C GLN A 87 3.78 9.15 0.46
N THR A 88 2.51 9.42 0.25
CA THR A 88 2.06 10.17 -0.94
C THR A 88 2.35 11.68 -0.86
N GLY A 89 2.64 12.22 0.33
CA GLY A 89 2.95 13.65 0.48
C GLY A 89 4.31 14.07 -0.09
N ALA A 90 5.18 13.10 -0.40
CA ALA A 90 6.41 13.34 -1.16
C ALA A 90 6.18 13.30 -2.68
N MET A 91 4.95 12.99 -3.13
CA MET A 91 4.65 12.70 -4.51
C MET A 91 3.76 13.79 -5.09
N THR A 92 4.06 14.21 -6.32
CA THR A 92 3.10 14.99 -7.09
C THR A 92 1.96 14.05 -7.49
N PRO A 93 0.71 14.24 -7.03
CA PRO A 93 -0.40 13.45 -7.55
C PRO A 93 -0.44 13.65 -9.07
N ALA A 94 -0.57 12.55 -9.82
CA ALA A 94 -0.61 12.60 -11.29
C ALA A 94 -1.73 13.52 -11.80
N HIS A 95 -2.75 13.76 -10.96
CA HIS A 95 -3.92 14.59 -11.24
C HIS A 95 -4.02 15.90 -10.43
N GLY A 96 -2.96 16.34 -9.71
CA GLY A 96 -2.95 17.60 -8.97
C GLY A 96 -3.76 17.62 -7.65
N SER A 97 -4.84 16.84 -7.56
CA SER A 97 -5.58 16.53 -6.33
C SER A 97 -6.32 15.20 -6.43
N VAL A 98 -6.61 14.57 -5.29
CA VAL A 98 -7.49 13.40 -5.22
C VAL A 98 -8.89 13.88 -4.84
N PRO A 99 -9.91 13.71 -5.71
CA PRO A 99 -11.26 14.15 -5.38
C PRO A 99 -11.84 13.37 -4.21
N ALA A 100 -12.76 13.96 -3.46
CA ALA A 100 -13.55 13.20 -2.48
C ALA A 100 -14.34 12.08 -3.18
N GLY A 101 -14.47 10.94 -2.52
CA GLY A 101 -15.22 9.80 -3.03
C GLY A 101 -14.55 8.46 -2.73
N THR A 102 -15.18 7.40 -3.20
CA THR A 102 -14.62 6.05 -3.10
C THR A 102 -13.63 5.79 -4.23
N HIS A 103 -12.39 5.49 -3.86
CA HIS A 103 -11.30 5.17 -4.78
C HIS A 103 -10.88 3.72 -4.62
N ALA A 104 -10.43 3.11 -5.71
CA ALA A 104 -9.82 1.79 -5.68
C ALA A 104 -8.32 1.92 -5.40
N TYR A 105 -7.77 0.99 -4.63
CA TYR A 105 -6.34 0.89 -4.41
C TYR A 105 -5.85 -0.50 -4.81
N ALA A 106 -4.57 -0.56 -5.19
CA ALA A 106 -3.81 -1.77 -5.34
C ALA A 106 -2.44 -1.58 -4.68
N LEU A 107 -2.06 -2.46 -3.76
CA LEU A 107 -0.71 -2.61 -3.23
C LEU A 107 -0.15 -3.93 -3.75
N GLU A 108 1.07 -3.90 -4.27
CA GLU A 108 1.79 -5.09 -4.70
C GLU A 108 3.22 -5.04 -4.17
N VAL A 109 3.67 -6.17 -3.62
CA VAL A 109 5.01 -6.34 -3.05
C VAL A 109 5.71 -7.47 -3.79
N PHE A 110 6.94 -7.17 -4.22
CA PHE A 110 7.79 -8.08 -4.97
C PHE A 110 9.03 -8.42 -4.14
N ASP A 111 9.45 -9.67 -4.21
CA ASP A 111 10.72 -10.09 -3.62
C ASP A 111 11.93 -9.49 -4.38
N GLY A 112 13.14 -9.78 -3.91
CA GLY A 112 14.37 -9.30 -4.54
C GLY A 112 14.64 -9.84 -5.95
N SER A 113 13.88 -10.84 -6.42
CA SER A 113 13.91 -11.35 -7.79
C SER A 113 12.88 -10.69 -8.72
N GLY A 114 11.99 -9.86 -8.16
CA GLY A 114 10.88 -9.26 -8.89
C GLY A 114 9.63 -10.15 -8.96
N THR A 115 9.56 -11.22 -8.17
CA THR A 115 8.38 -12.09 -8.11
C THR A 115 7.32 -11.47 -7.20
N LEU A 116 6.07 -11.39 -7.67
CA LEU A 116 4.94 -10.90 -6.87
C LEU A 116 4.70 -11.85 -5.70
N LEU A 117 4.86 -11.34 -4.49
CA LEU A 117 4.64 -12.10 -3.25
C LEU A 117 3.28 -11.78 -2.62
N TYR A 118 2.90 -10.51 -2.65
CA TYR A 118 1.68 -10.03 -2.03
C TYR A 118 0.95 -9.06 -2.94
N SER A 119 -0.37 -9.18 -2.98
CA SER A 119 -1.26 -8.21 -3.61
C SER A 119 -2.47 -7.96 -2.73
N ALA A 120 -2.76 -6.69 -2.47
CA ALA A 120 -3.99 -6.25 -1.83
C ALA A 120 -4.69 -5.26 -2.73
N ILE A 121 -5.94 -5.57 -3.08
CA ILE A 121 -6.82 -4.67 -3.82
C ILE A 121 -8.04 -4.36 -2.97
N GLY A 122 -8.55 -3.15 -3.09
CA GLY A 122 -9.74 -2.77 -2.35
C GLY A 122 -10.26 -1.41 -2.72
N LYS A 123 -11.26 -0.96 -1.97
CA LYS A 123 -11.83 0.39 -2.10
C LYS A 123 -11.78 1.12 -0.77
N ARG A 124 -11.52 2.42 -0.82
CA ARG A 124 -11.49 3.31 0.34
C ARG A 124 -12.21 4.61 0.02
N GLU A 125 -12.97 5.10 0.98
CA GLU A 125 -13.63 6.38 0.88
C GLU A 125 -12.69 7.48 1.36
N PHE A 126 -12.45 8.47 0.51
CA PHE A 126 -11.74 9.69 0.82
C PHE A 126 -12.77 10.79 1.02
N ARG A 127 -12.75 11.42 2.18
CA ARG A 127 -13.68 12.50 2.52
C ARG A 127 -12.94 13.82 2.58
N VAL A 128 -13.56 14.85 2.04
CA VAL A 128 -13.19 16.24 2.34
C VAL A 128 -13.94 16.63 3.60
N ARG A 129 -13.23 17.00 4.67
CA ARG A 129 -13.86 17.77 5.75
C ARG A 129 -13.78 19.25 5.40
N VAL A 130 -14.94 19.90 5.45
CA VAL A 130 -15.14 21.35 5.35
C VAL A 130 -15.10 21.98 6.73
#